data_AF-A0A844EIN3-F1
#
_entry.id   AF-A0A844EIN3-F1
#
_cell.length_a   1.000
_cell.length_b   1.000
_cell.length_c   1.000
_cell.angle_alpha   90.00
_cell.angle_beta   90.00
_cell.angle_gamma   90.00
#
_symmetry.space_group_name_H-M   'P 1'
#
loop_
_entity.id
_entity.type
_entity.pdbx_description
1 polymer ?
#
loop_
_entity_poly.entity_id
_entity_poly.type
_entity_poly.pdbx_seq_one_letter_code
_entity_poly.pdbx_strand_id
1 'polypeptide(L)'
;DLAVSRTTFTWGVPVKSDPKHVVYVWIDALTNYITALGYDGKDNTNFKKYWPADVQMVGKEIVRFHTIYWPIILHALGLPLPKTVYGHGWLLMKDGKMS
;
A
#
# COMPACT_ATOMS: atom_id res chain seq x y z
N ASP A 1 1.79 -17.20 4.79
CA ASP A 1 0.62 -16.69 4.04
C ASP A 1 0.03 -15.46 4.71
N LEU A 2 -0.61 -14.58 3.93
CA LEU A 2 -1.30 -13.37 4.40
C LEU A 2 -2.78 -13.49 4.04
N ALA A 3 -3.68 -13.23 4.99
CA ALA A 3 -5.13 -13.22 4.73
C ALA A 3 -5.54 -11.95 3.97
N VAL A 4 -5.78 -12.06 2.68
CA VAL A 4 -5.94 -10.94 1.73
C VAL A 4 -7.38 -10.54 1.40
N SER A 5 -8.38 -11.19 1.98
CA SER A 5 -9.80 -10.81 1.83
C SER A 5 -10.60 -11.02 3.11
N ARG A 6 -11.81 -10.47 3.19
CA ARG A 6 -12.76 -10.59 4.31
C ARG A 6 -14.18 -10.78 3.78
N THR A 7 -15.04 -11.44 4.55
CA THR A 7 -16.46 -11.69 4.20
C THR A 7 -17.45 -11.10 5.21
N THR A 8 -16.96 -10.57 6.32
CA THR A 8 -17.79 -10.11 7.45
C THR A 8 -18.32 -8.68 7.30
N PHE A 9 -17.91 -7.96 6.25
CA PHE A 9 -18.34 -6.60 5.95
C PHE A 9 -18.29 -6.35 4.44
N THR A 10 -18.99 -5.32 3.97
CA THR A 10 -19.18 -5.01 2.54
C THR A 10 -18.46 -3.74 2.07
N TRP A 11 -17.98 -2.89 2.98
CA TRP A 11 -17.27 -1.66 2.61
C TRP A 11 -15.83 -1.95 2.19
N GLY A 12 -15.56 -1.80 0.89
CA GLY A 12 -14.23 -1.95 0.27
C GLY A 12 -14.34 -2.41 -1.18
N VAL A 13 -13.21 -2.78 -1.79
CA VAL A 13 -13.18 -3.28 -3.18
C VAL A 13 -13.60 -4.76 -3.22
N PRO A 14 -14.69 -5.13 -3.93
CA PRO A 14 -15.09 -6.53 -4.05
C PRO A 14 -14.11 -7.32 -4.92
N VAL A 15 -13.86 -8.58 -4.57
CA VAL A 15 -13.06 -9.49 -5.39
C VAL A 15 -13.88 -9.88 -6.62
N LYS A 16 -13.40 -9.56 -7.83
CA LYS A 16 -14.14 -9.75 -9.09
C LYS A 16 -14.65 -11.18 -9.31
N SER A 17 -13.84 -12.19 -8.95
CA SER A 17 -14.18 -13.60 -9.12
C SER A 17 -15.08 -14.17 -8.02
N ASP A 18 -15.15 -13.52 -6.86
CA ASP A 18 -16.03 -13.91 -5.75
C ASP A 18 -16.48 -12.66 -4.96
N PRO A 19 -17.58 -12.01 -5.38
CA PRO A 19 -18.03 -10.74 -4.81
C PRO A 19 -18.48 -10.80 -3.34
N LYS A 20 -18.59 -11.98 -2.72
CA LYS A 20 -18.80 -12.10 -1.27
C LYS A 20 -17.56 -11.70 -0.47
N HIS A 21 -16.39 -11.75 -1.11
CA HIS A 21 -15.13 -11.33 -0.54
C HIS A 21 -14.84 -9.87 -0.88
N VAL A 22 -14.41 -9.12 0.14
CA VAL A 22 -13.86 -7.77 0.03
C VAL A 22 -12.35 -7.84 0.21
N VAL A 23 -11.61 -7.12 -0.64
CA VAL A 23 -10.14 -7.02 -0.59
C VAL A 23 -9.71 -6.45 0.76
N TYR A 24 -8.73 -7.08 1.40
CA TYR A 24 -8.20 -6.61 2.67
C TYR A 24 -7.48 -5.28 2.52
N VAL A 25 -7.68 -4.38 3.48
CA VAL A 25 -7.26 -2.96 3.43
C VAL A 25 -5.80 -2.75 3.04
N TRP A 26 -4.87 -3.64 3.40
CA TRP A 26 -3.46 -3.43 3.06
C TRP A 26 -3.15 -3.65 1.57
N ILE A 27 -3.90 -4.45 0.83
CA ILE A 27 -3.72 -4.53 -0.63
C ILE A 27 -4.22 -3.24 -1.28
N ASP A 28 -5.42 -2.82 -0.91
CA ASP A 28 -6.04 -1.62 -1.44
C ASP A 28 -5.21 -0.37 -1.10
N ALA A 29 -4.91 -0.19 0.19
CA ALA A 29 -4.15 0.94 0.68
C ALA A 29 -2.73 1.00 0.08
N LEU A 30 -1.98 -0.10 -0.03
CA LEU A 30 -0.61 -0.03 -0.56
C LEU A 30 -0.57 0.26 -2.07
N THR A 31 -1.57 -0.17 -2.83
CA THR A 31 -1.61 0.08 -4.28
C THR A 31 -1.87 1.55 -4.63
N ASN A 32 -2.31 2.39 -3.67
CA ASN A 32 -2.49 3.83 -3.86
C ASN A 32 -1.28 4.51 -4.54
N TYR A 33 -0.05 4.10 -4.18
CA TYR A 33 1.18 4.73 -4.66
C TYR A 33 1.38 4.59 -6.18
N ILE A 34 0.85 3.52 -6.78
CA ILE A 34 0.95 3.27 -8.22
C ILE A 34 -0.33 3.67 -8.94
N THR A 35 -1.50 3.48 -8.32
CA THR A 35 -2.80 3.83 -8.94
C THR A 35 -2.99 5.35 -9.03
N ALA A 36 -2.51 6.12 -8.05
CA ALA A 36 -2.49 7.58 -8.13
C ALA A 36 -1.65 8.12 -9.30
N LEU A 37 -0.68 7.33 -9.77
CA LEU A 37 0.15 7.65 -10.94
C LEU A 37 -0.44 7.12 -12.26
N GLY A 38 -1.58 6.43 -12.22
CA GLY A 38 -2.25 5.89 -13.41
C GLY A 38 -1.82 4.47 -13.80
N TYR A 39 -1.27 3.67 -12.88
CA TYR A 39 -1.01 2.25 -13.11
C TYR A 39 -2.29 1.51 -13.56
N ASP A 40 -2.19 0.73 -14.64
CA ASP A 40 -3.32 0.01 -15.29
C ASP A 40 -4.49 0.92 -15.73
N GLY A 41 -4.25 2.23 -15.82
CA GLY A 41 -5.21 3.23 -16.32
C GLY A 41 -5.03 3.57 -17.80
N LYS A 42 -5.96 4.37 -18.34
CA LYS A 42 -5.88 4.86 -19.73
C LYS A 42 -4.68 5.78 -19.98
N ASP A 43 -4.33 6.61 -18.98
CA ASP A 43 -3.14 7.45 -18.99
C ASP A 43 -2.18 6.99 -17.90
N ASN A 44 -0.99 6.54 -18.31
CA ASN A 44 0.08 6.08 -17.42
C ASN A 44 1.35 6.92 -17.53
N THR A 45 1.24 8.16 -18.04
CA THR A 45 2.37 9.07 -18.24
C THR A 45 3.11 9.35 -16.93
N ASN A 46 2.36 9.60 -15.85
CA ASN A 46 2.94 9.84 -14.53
C ASN A 46 3.59 8.58 -13.95
N PHE A 47 2.97 7.41 -14.12
CA PHE A 47 3.55 6.14 -13.66
C PHE A 47 4.91 5.90 -14.31
N LYS A 48 5.03 6.06 -15.63
CA LYS A 48 6.30 5.91 -16.36
C LYS A 48 7.36 6.92 -15.95
N LYS A 49 6.95 8.13 -15.54
CA LYS A 49 7.85 9.22 -15.15
C LYS A 49 8.36 9.10 -13.72
N TYR A 50 7.48 8.71 -12.78
CA TYR A 50 7.74 8.82 -11.35
C TYR A 50 7.89 7.48 -10.62
N TRP A 51 7.48 6.36 -11.21
CA TRP A 51 7.68 5.05 -10.60
C TRP A 51 9.02 4.44 -11.08
N PRO A 52 9.86 3.87 -10.18
CA PRO A 52 9.67 3.65 -8.75
C PRO A 52 9.84 4.91 -7.89
N ALA A 53 9.10 4.98 -6.79
CA ALA A 53 9.23 6.07 -5.82
C ALA A 53 10.65 6.17 -5.24
N ASP A 54 11.18 7.39 -5.17
CA ASP A 54 12.48 7.65 -4.53
C ASP A 54 12.42 7.44 -3.02
N VAL A 55 11.37 7.96 -2.36
CA VAL A 55 11.17 7.85 -0.91
C VAL A 55 9.70 7.59 -0.59
N GLN A 56 9.44 6.58 0.24
CA GLN A 56 8.16 6.42 0.94
C GLN A 56 8.35 6.81 2.42
N MET A 57 7.78 7.95 2.82
CA MET A 57 7.81 8.41 4.21
C MET A 57 6.59 7.88 4.96
N VAL A 58 6.83 7.18 6.08
CA VAL A 58 5.79 6.49 6.84
C VAL A 58 6.02 6.58 8.34
N GLY A 59 4.97 6.41 9.14
CA GLY A 59 5.11 6.24 10.59
C GLY A 59 5.68 4.87 10.95
N LYS A 60 6.45 4.80 12.06
CA LYS A 60 7.12 3.56 12.50
C LYS A 60 6.19 2.35 12.62
N GLU A 61 4.91 2.57 12.97
CA GLU A 61 3.93 1.48 13.14
C GLU A 61 3.52 0.79 11.83
N ILE A 62 3.69 1.45 10.68
CA ILE A 62 3.31 0.86 9.38
C ILE A 62 4.51 0.44 8.52
N VAL A 63 5.75 0.59 9.02
CA VAL A 63 6.98 0.24 8.29
C VAL A 63 6.94 -1.20 7.79
N ARG A 64 6.50 -2.16 8.60
CA ARG A 64 6.40 -3.58 8.20
C ARG A 64 5.57 -3.79 6.94
N PHE A 65 4.47 -3.04 6.78
CA PHE A 65 3.63 -3.15 5.58
C PHE A 65 4.36 -2.62 4.34
N HIS A 66 5.22 -1.61 4.51
CA HIS A 66 5.96 -0.96 3.42
C HIS A 66 7.30 -1.63 3.10
N THR A 67 7.87 -2.39 4.03
CA THR A 67 9.18 -3.05 3.85
C THR A 67 9.08 -4.57 3.65
N ILE A 68 7.92 -5.18 3.88
CA ILE A 68 7.70 -6.63 3.65
C ILE A 68 6.56 -6.85 2.67
N TYR A 69 5.33 -6.43 3.02
CA TYR A 69 4.16 -6.80 2.21
C TYR A 69 4.12 -6.05 0.88
N TRP A 70 4.42 -4.76 0.89
CA TRP A 70 4.45 -3.95 -0.32
C TRP A 70 5.51 -4.45 -1.33
N PRO A 71 6.77 -4.71 -0.94
CA PRO A 71 7.75 -5.33 -1.83
C PRO A 71 7.31 -6.69 -2.37
N ILE A 72 6.66 -7.55 -1.57
CA ILE A 72 6.16 -8.84 -2.05
C ILE A 72 5.07 -8.65 -3.11
N ILE A 73 4.14 -7.70 -2.90
CA ILE A 73 3.09 -7.38 -3.87
C ILE A 73 3.72 -6.84 -5.16
N LEU A 74 4.66 -5.90 -5.08
CA LEU A 74 5.37 -5.35 -6.24
C LEU A 74 6.14 -6.44 -7.00
N HIS A 75 6.81 -7.34 -6.28
CA HIS A 75 7.53 -8.46 -6.87
C HIS A 75 6.58 -9.40 -7.61
N ALA A 76 5.41 -9.71 -7.03
CA ALA A 76 4.38 -10.52 -7.68
C ALA A 76 3.81 -9.84 -8.95
N LEU A 77 3.79 -8.51 -8.99
CA LEU A 77 3.38 -7.72 -10.16
C LEU A 77 4.53 -7.47 -11.17
N GLY A 78 5.76 -7.90 -10.88
CA GLY A 78 6.93 -7.63 -11.72
C GLY A 78 7.34 -6.15 -11.78
N LEU A 79 7.01 -5.37 -10.75
CA LEU A 79 7.29 -3.94 -10.68
C LEU A 79 8.56 -3.63 -9.88
N PRO A 80 9.26 -2.52 -10.20
CA PRO A 80 10.43 -2.10 -9.43
C PRO A 80 10.02 -1.66 -8.01
N LEU A 81 10.92 -1.91 -7.06
CA LEU A 81 10.76 -1.56 -5.65
C LEU A 81 11.02 -0.06 -5.41
N PRO A 82 10.40 0.57 -4.39
CA PRO A 82 10.77 1.91 -3.97
C PRO A 82 12.25 1.96 -3.57
N LYS A 83 12.94 3.06 -3.90
CA LYS A 83 14.39 3.17 -3.64
C LYS A 83 14.70 3.30 -2.15
N THR A 84 13.80 3.91 -1.37
CA THR A 84 13.98 4.08 0.08
C THR A 84 12.63 4.12 0.80
N VAL A 85 12.55 3.49 1.96
CA VAL A 85 11.42 3.63 2.91
C VAL A 85 11.96 4.29 4.18
N TYR A 86 11.40 5.46 4.52
CA TYR A 86 11.79 6.23 5.70
C TYR A 86 10.70 6.19 6.77
N GLY A 87 10.95 5.44 7.84
CA GLY A 87 10.06 5.33 8.99
C GLY A 87 10.37 6.38 10.05
N HIS A 88 9.53 7.39 10.21
CA HIS A 88 9.71 8.40 11.26
C HIS A 88 9.10 7.97 12.60
N GLY A 89 9.60 8.56 13.69
CA GLY A 89 9.11 8.34 15.04
C GLY A 89 7.76 9.01 15.31
N TRP A 90 7.23 8.82 16.52
CA TRP A 90 6.00 9.49 16.93
C TRP A 90 6.25 10.95 17.29
N LEU A 91 5.22 11.76 17.07
CA LEU A 91 5.08 13.03 17.79
C LEU A 91 4.61 12.71 19.22
N LEU A 92 5.40 13.15 20.20
CA LEU A 92 5.15 12.90 21.62
C LEU A 92 4.67 14.18 22.32
N MET A 93 3.61 14.04 23.11
CA MET A 93 3.19 15.00 24.15
C MET A 93 3.66 14.51 25.52
N LYS A 94 3.47 15.31 26.57
CA LYS A 94 3.94 14.99 27.94
C LYS A 94 3.38 13.65 28.46
N ASP A 95 2.20 13.27 27.99
CA ASP A 95 1.44 12.07 28.31
C ASP A 95 1.64 10.91 27.32
N GLY A 96 2.48 11.08 26.28
CA GLY A 96 2.87 10.02 25.36
C GLY A 96 2.53 10.31 23.90
N LYS A 97 2.26 9.26 23.13
CA LYS A 97 1.93 9.38 21.69
C LYS A 97 0.63 10.16 21.53
N MET A 98 0.66 11.21 20.71
CA MET A 98 -0.57 11.88 20.27
C MET A 98 -1.36 10.95 19.34
N SER A 99 -2.60 10.61 19.70
CA SER A 99 -3.51 9.76 18.93
C SER A 99 -4.97 10.15 19.13
#